data_AF-A0A1L8CL56-F1
#
_entry.id   AF-A0A1L8CL56-F1
#
_cell.length_a   1.000
_cell.length_b   1.000
_cell.length_c   1.000
_cell.angle_alpha   90.00
_cell.angle_beta   90.00
_cell.angle_gamma   90.00
#
_symmetry.space_group_name_H-M   'P 1'
#
loop_
_entity.id
_entity.type
_entity.pdbx_description
1 polymer ?
#
loop_
_entity_poly.entity_id
_entity_poly.type
_entity_poly.pdbx_seq_one_letter_code
_entity_poly.pdbx_strand_id
1 'polypeptide(L)'
;MSNPVEVTLLGRSFTILTDENPDDVLAAAELVQEHVEELRQMGTTVASDRLLMLVSLNLAGELLKSNQSKVDGVEGLIAALDGVVSQAEGLAKAPLR
;
A
#
# COMPACT_ATOMS: atom_id res chain seq x y z
N MET A 1 0.87 -9.51 23.82
CA MET A 1 -0.06 -10.55 24.33
C MET A 1 -0.92 -10.87 23.13
N SER A 2 -0.69 -12.01 22.51
CA SER A 2 -1.33 -12.33 21.23
C SER A 2 -2.78 -12.72 21.47
N ASN A 3 -3.72 -12.03 20.83
CA ASN A 3 -5.15 -12.30 20.93
C ASN A 3 -5.60 -13.14 19.73
N PRO A 4 -6.48 -14.14 19.92
CA PRO A 4 -7.10 -14.84 18.82
C PRO A 4 -8.15 -13.96 18.14
N VAL A 5 -8.04 -13.79 16.83
CA VAL A 5 -9.00 -13.09 15.99
C VAL A 5 -9.57 -14.07 14.97
N GLU A 6 -10.89 -14.18 14.90
CA GLU A 6 -11.55 -14.98 13.88
C GLU A 6 -11.76 -14.16 12.61
N VAL A 7 -11.31 -14.69 11.47
CA VAL A 7 -11.45 -14.08 10.15
C VAL A 7 -12.13 -15.06 9.19
N THR A 8 -12.91 -14.55 8.24
CA THR A 8 -13.53 -15.38 7.19
C THR A 8 -12.99 -14.98 5.84
N LEU A 9 -12.41 -15.94 5.12
CA LEU A 9 -11.80 -15.76 3.80
C LEU A 9 -12.25 -16.90 2.89
N LEU A 10 -12.67 -16.59 1.67
CA LEU A 10 -13.13 -17.58 0.68
C LEU A 10 -14.24 -18.50 1.22
N GLY A 11 -15.10 -17.98 2.11
CA GLY A 11 -16.16 -18.74 2.76
C GLY A 11 -15.67 -19.75 3.81
N ARG A 12 -14.41 -19.64 4.26
CA ARG A 12 -13.81 -20.47 5.30
C ARG A 12 -13.38 -19.58 6.47
N SER A 13 -13.68 -20.01 7.69
CA SER A 13 -13.26 -19.28 8.89
C SER A 13 -11.92 -19.80 9.41
N PHE A 14 -11.07 -18.87 9.84
CA PHE A 14 -9.73 -19.12 10.37
C PHE A 14 -9.53 -18.33 11.66
N THR A 15 -8.77 -18.87 12.60
CA THR A 15 -8.35 -18.13 13.80
C THR A 15 -6.89 -17.72 13.65
N ILE A 16 -6.62 -16.42 13.67
CA ILE A 16 -5.28 -15.84 13.60
C ILE A 16 -4.86 -15.38 14.99
N LEU A 17 -3.68 -15.80 15.43
CA LEU A 17 -3.05 -15.28 16.65
C LEU A 17 -2.20 -14.07 16.27
N THR A 18 -2.53 -12.90 16.82
CA THR A 18 -1.84 -11.65 16.48
C THR A 18 -1.75 -10.73 17.69
N ASP A 19 -0.70 -9.91 17.74
CA ASP A 19 -0.53 -8.83 18.72
C ASP A 19 -1.10 -7.49 18.21
N GLU A 20 -1.59 -7.45 16.96
CA GLU A 20 -2.21 -6.26 16.37
C GLU A 20 -3.65 -6.03 16.86
N ASN A 21 -4.19 -4.86 16.55
CA ASN A 21 -5.58 -4.55 16.84
C ASN A 21 -6.50 -5.50 16.05
N PRO A 22 -7.46 -6.19 16.70
CA PRO A 22 -8.42 -7.06 16.01
C PRO A 22 -9.14 -6.38 14.85
N ASP A 23 -9.46 -5.08 14.97
CA ASP A 23 -10.14 -4.34 13.90
C ASP A 23 -9.26 -4.20 12.64
N ASP A 24 -7.95 -4.01 12.80
CA ASP A 24 -7.00 -3.91 11.68
C ASP A 24 -6.86 -5.26 10.97
N VAL A 25 -6.91 -6.35 11.72
CA VAL A 25 -6.82 -7.73 11.20
C VAL A 25 -8.09 -8.09 10.43
N LEU A 26 -9.26 -7.68 10.92
CA LEU A 26 -10.53 -7.83 10.23
C LEU A 26 -10.55 -7.01 8.93
N ALA A 27 -10.11 -5.75 8.97
CA ALA A 27 -10.00 -4.91 7.78
C ALA A 27 -9.04 -5.51 6.74
N ALA A 28 -7.90 -6.07 7.17
CA ALA A 28 -6.98 -6.77 6.28
C ALA A 28 -7.62 -8.01 5.63
N ALA A 29 -8.44 -8.76 6.37
CA ALA A 29 -9.16 -9.90 5.83
C ALA A 29 -10.23 -9.48 4.80
N GLU A 30 -10.95 -8.40 5.06
CA GLU A 30 -11.91 -7.82 4.10
C GLU A 30 -11.21 -7.38 2.81
N LEU A 31 -10.06 -6.70 2.91
CA LEU A 31 -9.26 -6.29 1.76
C LEU A 31 -8.81 -7.50 0.92
N VAL A 32 -8.33 -8.57 1.56
CA VAL A 32 -7.96 -9.81 0.86
C VAL A 32 -9.18 -10.41 0.16
N GLN A 33 -10.35 -10.41 0.80
CA GLN A 33 -11.60 -10.95 0.24
C GLN A 33 -12.10 -10.14 -0.96
N GLU A 34 -11.89 -8.82 -0.97
CA GLU A 34 -12.19 -7.95 -2.12
C GLU A 34 -11.34 -8.32 -3.34
N HIS A 35 -10.01 -8.36 -3.18
CA HIS A 35 -9.11 -8.73 -4.28
C HIS A 35 -9.32 -10.15 -4.80
N VAL A 36 -9.70 -11.07 -3.91
CA VAL A 36 -10.13 -12.42 -4.28
C VAL A 36 -11.30 -12.36 -5.27
N GLU A 37 -12.30 -11.52 -4.98
CA GLU A 37 -13.52 -11.41 -5.77
C GLU A 37 -13.26 -10.68 -7.10
N GLU A 38 -12.43 -9.64 -7.10
CA GLU A 38 -11.95 -8.98 -8.33
C GLU A 38 -11.30 -9.98 -9.29
N LEU A 39 -10.37 -10.81 -8.80
CA LEU A 39 -9.69 -11.81 -9.62
C LEU A 39 -10.65 -12.88 -10.16
N ARG A 40 -11.68 -13.23 -9.40
CA ARG A 40 -12.75 -14.14 -9.85
C ARG A 40 -13.58 -13.52 -10.96
N GLN A 41 -13.95 -12.25 -10.83
CA GLN A 41 -14.71 -11.51 -11.85
C GLN A 41 -13.92 -11.35 -13.16
N MET A 42 -12.60 -11.23 -13.08
CA MET A 42 -11.71 -11.22 -14.25
C MET A 42 -11.61 -12.58 -14.98
N GLY A 43 -12.32 -13.61 -14.53
CA GLY A 43 -12.35 -14.93 -15.16
C GLY A 43 -11.16 -15.82 -14.78
N THR A 44 -10.47 -15.53 -13.68
CA THR A 44 -9.35 -16.36 -13.21
C THR A 44 -9.88 -17.70 -12.68
N THR A 45 -9.88 -18.73 -13.51
CA THR A 45 -10.32 -20.10 -13.14
C THR A 45 -9.21 -20.90 -12.45
N VAL A 46 -8.55 -20.33 -11.45
CA VAL A 46 -7.51 -21.02 -10.66
C VAL A 46 -8.07 -21.56 -9.35
N ALA A 47 -7.44 -22.62 -8.83
CA ALA A 47 -7.77 -23.16 -7.51
C ALA A 47 -7.58 -22.09 -6.41
N SER A 48 -8.37 -22.18 -5.34
CA SER A 48 -8.39 -21.20 -4.24
C SER A 48 -7.01 -20.87 -3.67
N ASP A 49 -6.13 -21.88 -3.53
CA ASP A 49 -4.77 -21.67 -3.01
C ASP A 49 -3.90 -20.80 -3.95
N ARG A 50 -4.06 -20.97 -5.27
CA ARG A 50 -3.36 -20.14 -6.27
C ARG A 50 -3.92 -18.73 -6.31
N LEU A 51 -5.22 -18.60 -6.08
CA LEU A 51 -5.88 -17.32 -6.03
C LEU A 51 -5.39 -16.50 -4.83
N LEU A 52 -5.27 -17.12 -3.64
CA LEU A 52 -4.65 -16.47 -2.48
C LEU A 52 -3.20 -16.07 -2.74
N MET A 53 -2.39 -16.94 -3.37
CA MET A 53 -1.01 -16.58 -3.75
C MET A 53 -0.96 -15.36 -4.67
N LEU A 54 -1.86 -15.28 -5.66
CA LEU A 54 -1.94 -14.13 -6.56
C LEU A 54 -2.32 -12.85 -5.80
N VAL A 55 -3.32 -12.92 -4.91
CA VAL A 55 -3.71 -11.78 -4.07
C VAL A 55 -2.55 -11.32 -3.19
N SER A 56 -1.85 -12.25 -2.53
CA SER A 56 -0.68 -11.92 -1.72
C SER A 56 0.42 -11.24 -2.53
N LEU A 57 0.70 -11.71 -3.75
CA LEU A 57 1.71 -11.11 -4.63
C LEU A 57 1.29 -9.72 -5.13
N ASN A 58 0.02 -9.53 -5.48
CA ASN A 58 -0.51 -8.24 -5.90
C ASN A 58 -0.42 -7.20 -4.78
N LEU A 59 -0.90 -7.54 -3.58
CA LEU A 59 -0.85 -6.67 -2.40
C LEU A 59 0.59 -6.32 -2.02
N ALA A 60 1.51 -7.30 -2.03
CA ALA A 60 2.93 -7.03 -1.80
C ALA A 60 3.52 -6.08 -2.85
N GLY A 61 3.15 -6.25 -4.12
CA GLY A 61 3.56 -5.36 -5.20
C GLY A 61 3.05 -3.93 -5.02
N GLU A 62 1.80 -3.76 -4.58
CA GLU A 62 1.21 -2.45 -4.28
C GLU A 62 1.92 -1.77 -3.11
N LEU A 63 2.22 -2.51 -2.05
CA LEU A 63 2.97 -2.00 -0.90
C LEU A 63 4.37 -1.51 -1.31
N LEU A 64 5.08 -2.30 -2.14
CA LEU A 64 6.40 -1.92 -2.65
C LEU A 64 6.35 -0.66 -3.53
N LYS A 65 5.34 -0.55 -4.40
CA LYS A 65 5.13 0.65 -5.24
C LYS A 65 4.81 1.88 -4.40
N SER A 66 3.92 1.74 -3.41
CA SER A 66 3.54 2.85 -2.51
C SER A 66 4.75 3.39 -1.74
N ASN A 67 5.64 2.51 -1.28
CA ASN A 67 6.89 2.92 -0.63
C ASN A 67 7.84 3.64 -1.59
N GLN A 68 7.97 3.19 -2.84
CA GLN A 68 8.80 3.87 -3.85
C GLN A 68 8.24 5.25 -4.21
N SER A 69 6.93 5.35 -4.49
CA SER A 69 6.29 6.63 -4.86
C SER A 69 6.37 7.69 -3.76
N LYS A 70 6.38 7.29 -2.47
CA LYS A 70 6.60 8.22 -1.35
C LYS A 70 8.01 8.81 -1.35
N VAL A 71 9.02 8.01 -1.69
CA VAL A 71 10.42 8.48 -1.75
C VAL A 71 10.60 9.44 -2.94
N ASP A 72 10.12 9.06 -4.11
CA ASP A 72 10.20 9.90 -5.32
C ASP A 72 9.48 11.25 -5.15
N GLY A 73 8.31 11.24 -4.49
CA GLY A 73 7.54 12.46 -4.23
C GLY A 73 8.26 13.45 -3.32
N VAL A 74 9.01 12.95 -2.31
CA VAL A 74 9.79 13.79 -1.40
C VAL A 74 11.02 14.36 -2.09
N GLU A 75 11.75 13.56 -2.86
CA GLU A 75 12.90 14.03 -3.63
C GLU A 75 12.49 15.10 -4.66
N GLY A 76 11.36 14.89 -5.35
CA GLY A 76 10.80 15.88 -6.26
C GLY A 76 10.43 17.19 -5.57
N LEU A 77 9.89 17.13 -4.35
CA LEU A 77 9.56 18.33 -3.57
C LEU A 77 10.82 19.11 -3.16
N ILE A 78 11.87 18.40 -2.73
CA ILE A 78 13.16 19.01 -2.34
C ILE A 78 13.79 19.71 -3.54
N ALA A 79 13.84 19.06 -4.71
CA ALA A 79 14.38 19.65 -5.93
C ALA A 79 13.60 20.91 -6.36
N ALA A 80 12.27 20.89 -6.22
CA ALA A 80 11.45 22.08 -6.48
C ALA A 80 11.74 23.22 -5.50
N LEU A 81 11.94 22.90 -4.21
CA LEU A 81 12.32 23.88 -3.19
C LEU A 81 13.69 24.51 -3.49
N ASP A 82 14.69 23.70 -3.84
CA ASP A 82 16.03 24.16 -4.21
C ASP A 82 15.99 25.11 -5.43
N GLY A 83 15.13 24.80 -6.40
CA GLY A 83 14.88 25.68 -7.55
C GLY A 83 14.33 27.05 -7.13
N VAL A 84 13.35 27.07 -6.23
CA VAL A 84 12.77 28.32 -5.71
C VAL A 84 13.79 29.12 -4.90
N VAL A 85 14.58 28.46 -4.05
CA VAL A 85 15.65 29.11 -3.27
C VAL A 85 16.69 29.74 -4.20
N SER A 86 17.15 29.01 -5.21
CA SER A 86 18.10 29.52 -6.21
C SER A 86 17.55 30.74 -6.95
N GLN A 87 16.27 30.71 -7.32
CA GLN A 87 15.60 31.83 -7.99
C GLN A 87 15.50 33.06 -7.08
N ALA A 88 15.15 32.88 -5.80
CA ALA A 88 15.09 33.96 -4.82
C ALA A 88 16.47 34.60 -4.57
N GLU A 89 17.53 33.80 -4.48
CA GLU A 89 18.90 34.31 -4.37
C GLU A 89 19.34 35.09 -5.61
N GLY A 90 18.95 34.64 -6.80
CA GLY A 90 19.23 35.33 -8.06
C GLY A 90 18.59 36.72 -8.13
N LEU A 91 17.36 36.84 -7.63
CA LEU A 91 16.64 38.13 -7.54
C LEU A 91 17.24 39.06 -6.48
N ALA A 92 17.68 38.52 -5.33
CA ALA A 92 18.32 39.29 -4.27
C ALA A 92 19.71 39.83 -4.66
N LYS A 93 20.42 39.14 -5.56
CA LYS A 93 21.74 39.56 -6.08
C LYS A 93 21.66 40.41 -7.35
N ALA A 94 20.46 40.66 -7.88
CA ALA A 94 20.27 41.51 -9.04
C ALA A 94 20.57 42.99 -8.68
N PRO A 95 21.48 43.67 -9.40
CA PRO A 95 21.79 45.06 -9.11
C PRO A 95 20.57 45.93 -9.39
N LEU A 96 20.07 46.60 -8.35
CA LEU A 96 19.11 47.70 -8.48
C LEU A 96 19.80 48.80 -9.31
N ARG A 97 19.42 48.91 -10.58
CA ARG A 97 19.83 50.01 -11.47
C ARG A 97 18.82 51.14 -11.40
#